data_AF-A0A6F8TJ51-F1
#
_entry.id   AF-A0A6F8TJ51-F1
#
_cell.length_a   1.000
_cell.length_b   1.000
_cell.length_c   1.000
_cell.angle_alpha   90.00
_cell.angle_beta   90.00
_cell.angle_gamma   90.00
#
_symmetry.space_group_name_H-M   'P 1'
#
loop_
_entity.id
_entity.type
_entity.pdbx_description
1 polymer ?
#
loop_
_entity_poly.entity_id
_entity_poly.type
_entity_poly.pdbx_seq_one_letter_code
_entity_poly.pdbx_strand_id
1 'polypeptide(L)' 'MYHYEECGLSNIWLRNGFTIENDEDYGELVSIESVHELHNAIGLFLITQKPDLNGEEIRFYVKN' A
#
# COMPACT_ATOMS: atom_id res chain seq x y z
N MET A 1 5.98 -11.91 2.85
CA MET A 1 5.72 -10.46 2.91
C MET A 1 5.45 -10.01 1.49
N TYR A 2 4.52 -9.08 1.31
CA TYR A 2 4.15 -8.55 0.00
C TYR A 2 4.62 -7.09 -0.12
N HIS A 3 5.21 -6.72 -1.24
CA HIS A 3 5.63 -5.34 -1.52
C HIS A 3 4.46 -4.60 -2.16
N TYR A 4 3.82 -3.72 -1.39
CA TYR A 4 2.55 -3.08 -1.79
C TYR A 4 2.81 -1.79 -2.57
N GLU A 5 3.31 -1.93 -3.80
CA GLU A 5 3.65 -0.81 -4.67
C GLU A 5 2.42 -0.12 -5.30
N GLU A 6 1.26 -0.79 -5.31
CA GLU A 6 0.03 -0.31 -5.92
C GLU A 6 -0.53 0.95 -5.24
N CYS A 7 -0.16 1.20 -3.98
CA CYS A 7 -0.50 2.46 -3.29
C CYS A 7 0.38 3.65 -3.75
N GLY A 8 1.40 3.42 -4.57
CA GLY A 8 2.31 4.43 -5.09
C GLY A 8 3.47 4.81 -4.16
N LEU A 9 3.67 4.04 -3.08
CA LEU A 9 4.79 4.19 -2.15
C LEU A 9 5.76 3.02 -2.30
N SER A 10 7.02 3.31 -2.60
CA SER A 10 8.05 2.29 -2.83
C SER A 10 8.50 1.54 -1.55
N ASN A 11 8.11 2.03 -0.36
CA ASN A 11 8.62 1.57 0.92
C ASN A 11 7.58 0.87 1.82
N ILE A 12 6.47 0.37 1.25
CA ILE A 12 5.41 -0.30 2.01
C ILE A 12 5.45 -1.82 1.80
N TRP A 13 5.57 -2.57 2.90
CA TRP A 13 5.58 -4.02 2.91
C TRP A 13 4.52 -4.58 3.85
N LEU A 14 3.64 -5.44 3.33
CA LEU A 14 2.60 -6.11 4.10
C LEU A 14 3.14 -7.42 4.66
N ARG A 15 2.95 -7.60 5.96
CA ARG A 15 3.27 -8.87 6.65
C ARG A 15 2.10 -9.86 6.56
N ASN A 16 0.88 -9.37 6.47
CA ASN A 16 -0.38 -10.11 6.48
C ASN A 16 -1.50 -9.26 5.82
N GLY A 17 -2.73 -9.76 5.83
CA GLY A 17 -3.90 -9.06 5.27
C GLY A 17 -3.94 -9.06 3.74
N PHE A 18 -3.23 -10.00 3.12
CA PHE A 18 -3.25 -10.23 1.68
C PHE A 18 -3.26 -11.73 1.37
N THR A 19 -3.87 -12.12 0.26
CA THR A 19 -3.76 -13.44 -0.35
C THR A 19 -3.14 -13.33 -1.74
N ILE A 20 -2.40 -14.36 -2.12
CA ILE A 20 -1.80 -14.49 -3.46
C ILE A 20 -2.33 -15.77 -4.08
N GLU A 21 -2.90 -15.65 -5.27
CA GLU A 21 -3.45 -16.76 -6.05
C GLU A 21 -2.84 -16.72 -7.46
N ASN A 22 -2.60 -17.90 -8.05
CA ASN A 22 -2.15 -17.98 -9.43
C ASN A 22 -3.37 -18.26 -10.31
N ASP A 23 -3.61 -17.38 -11.25
CA ASP A 23 -4.63 -17.52 -12.28
C ASP A 23 -3.97 -17.93 -13.61
N GLU A 24 -4.60 -18.86 -14.32
CA GLU A 24 -4.05 -19.42 -15.56
C GLU A 24 -3.96 -18.39 -16.70
N ASP A 25 -4.85 -17.39 -16.72
CA ASP A 25 -4.93 -16.37 -17.76
C ASP A 25 -4.25 -15.05 -17.33
N TYR A 26 -4.36 -14.68 -16.06
CA TYR A 26 -3.94 -13.38 -15.54
C TYR A 26 -2.64 -13.41 -14.72
N GLY A 27 -2.11 -14.60 -14.43
CA GLY A 27 -0.89 -14.76 -13.65
C GLY A 27 -1.13 -14.56 -12.15
N GLU A 28 -0.19 -13.92 -11.46
CA GLU A 28 -0.29 -13.70 -10.02
C GLU A 28 -1.34 -12.63 -9.71
N LEU A 29 -2.38 -13.02 -8.96
CA LEU A 29 -3.41 -12.14 -8.45
C LEU A 29 -3.21 -11.91 -6.96
N VAL A 30 -3.30 -10.64 -6.55
CA VAL A 30 -3.13 -10.24 -5.15
C VAL A 30 -4.42 -9.61 -4.65
N SER A 31 -4.99 -10.17 -3.60
CA SER A 31 -6.16 -9.62 -2.92
C SER A 31 -5.74 -9.05 -1.57
N ILE A 32 -6.18 -7.83 -1.26
CA ILE A 32 -5.90 -7.15 0.01
C ILE A 32 -7.22 -7.03 0.77
N GLU A 33 -7.26 -7.54 1.99
CA GLU A 33 -8.50 -7.69 2.77
C GLU A 33 -9.20 -6.35 3.07
N SER A 34 -8.43 -5.37 3.59
CA SER A 34 -8.97 -4.08 4.06
C SER A 34 -8.20 -2.90 3.46
N VAL A 35 -8.24 -2.74 2.13
CA VAL A 35 -7.43 -1.72 1.43
C VAL A 35 -7.67 -0.29 1.93
N HIS A 36 -8.92 0.06 2.27
CA HIS A 36 -9.25 1.40 2.75
C HIS A 36 -8.66 1.69 4.14
N GLU A 37 -8.78 0.73 5.07
CA GLU A 37 -8.21 0.86 6.41
C GLU A 37 -6.67 0.90 6.35
N LEU A 38 -6.08 0.11 5.46
CA LEU A 38 -4.65 0.12 5.20
C LEU A 38 -4.18 1.51 4.72
N HIS A 39 -4.86 2.11 3.75
CA HIS A 39 -4.54 3.47 3.27
C HIS A 39 -4.68 4.52 4.36
N ASN A 40 -5.75 4.45 5.16
CA ASN A 40 -5.94 5.36 6.31
C ASN A 40 -4.82 5.23 7.33
N ALA A 41 -4.38 4.00 7.63
CA ALA A 41 -3.27 3.76 8.56
C ALA A 41 -1.93 4.30 8.03
N ILE A 42 -1.65 4.10 6.73
CA ILE A 42 -0.46 4.64 6.06
C ILE A 42 -0.48 6.17 6.10
N GLY A 43 -1.60 6.80 5.73
CA GLY A 43 -1.75 8.25 5.78
C GLY A 43 -1.55 8.80 7.20
N LEU A 44 -2.21 8.20 8.20
CA LEU A 44 -2.06 8.61 9.58
C LEU A 44 -0.60 8.51 10.06
N PHE A 45 0.10 7.43 9.69
CA PHE A 45 1.51 7.29 10.01
C PHE A 45 2.36 8.40 9.37
N LEU A 46 2.16 8.67 8.07
CA LEU A 46 2.91 9.69 7.35
C LEU A 46 2.73 11.08 7.97
N ILE A 47 1.50 11.51 8.29
CA ILE A 47 1.30 12.85 8.90
C ILE A 47 1.73 12.94 10.36
N THR A 48 1.77 11.84 11.11
CA THR A 48 2.08 11.89 12.56
C THR A 48 3.53 11.58 12.88
N GLN A 49 4.19 10.74 12.08
CA GLN A 49 5.54 10.22 12.37
C GLN A 49 6.61 10.79 11.44
N LYS A 50 6.23 11.40 10.30
CA LYS A 50 7.19 11.99 9.37
C LYS A 50 7.07 13.52 9.33
N PRO A 51 8.08 14.25 9.84
CA PRO A 51 8.07 15.71 9.79
C PRO A 51 8.25 16.25 8.35
N ASP A 52 8.99 15.52 7.52
CA ASP A 52 9.23 15.85 6.11
C ASP A 52 8.69 14.74 5.20
N LEU A 53 7.85 15.12 4.24
CA LEU A 53 7.30 14.22 3.23
C LEU A 53 8.07 14.35 1.91
N ASN A 54 8.37 13.22 1.29
CA ASN A 54 8.96 13.17 -0.05
C ASN A 54 7.87 13.26 -1.15
N GLY A 55 8.30 13.27 -2.41
CA GLY A 55 7.37 13.40 -3.54
C GLY A 55 6.37 12.24 -3.68
N GLU A 56 6.73 11.00 -3.33
CA GLU A 56 5.81 9.85 -3.34
C GLU A 56 4.76 9.99 -2.25
N GLU A 57 5.19 10.37 -1.05
CA GLU A 57 4.34 10.56 0.13
C GLU A 57 3.36 11.72 -0.05
N ILE A 58 3.75 12.80 -0.72
CA ILE A 58 2.84 13.89 -1.09
C ILE A 58 1.82 13.40 -2.13
N ARG A 59 2.27 12.66 -3.15
CA ARG A 59 1.36 12.14 -4.19
C ARG A 59 0.37 11.13 -3.66
N PHE A 60 0.73 10.37 -2.63
CA PHE A 60 -0.15 9.42 -1.96
C PHE A 60 -1.47 10.08 -1.52
N TYR A 61 -1.44 11.31 -0.98
CA TYR A 61 -2.63 12.07 -0.58
C TYR A 61 -3.42 12.72 -1.72
N VAL A 62 -2.80 12.94 -2.87
CA VAL A 62 -3.49 13.58 -4.01
C VAL A 62 -4.28 12.53 -4.81
N LYS A 63 -3.81 11.28 -4.80
CA LYS A 63 -4.34 10.20 -5.63
C LYS A 63 -5.27 9.24 -4.87
N ASN A 64 -5.19 9.18 -3.55
CA ASN A 64 -5.98 8.31 -2.67
C ASN A 64 -6.73 9.16 -1.64
#